data_AF-A0A261G1G9-F1
#
_entry.id   AF-A0A261G1G9-F1
#
_cell.length_a   1.000
_cell.length_b   1.000
_cell.length_c   1.000
_cell.angle_alpha   90.00
_cell.angle_beta   90.00
_cell.angle_gamma   90.00
#
_symmetry.space_group_name_H-M   'P 1'
#
loop_
_entity.id
_entity.type
_entity.pdbx_description
1 polymer ?
#
loop_
_entity_poly.entity_id
_entity_poly.type
_entity_poly.pdbx_seq_one_letter_code
_entity_poly.pdbx_strand_id
1 'polypeptide(L)'
;MDIGTARNAGEALKQARLAAAMTQAELAERIHVSRKWVIDVESGANTSFHFDMYLKAIQVLGGSMTIGGASESTDGQRRSAAGDDDRDAAIADYFNRLRNRESRYESVLGGVR
;
A
#
# COMPACT_ATOMS: atom_id res chain seq x y z
N MET A 1 14.64 -1.85 7.64
CA MET A 1 14.95 -1.15 6.38
C MET A 1 13.82 -0.18 6.11
N ASP A 2 14.11 1.11 5.95
CA ASP A 2 13.09 2.12 5.70
C ASP A 2 12.81 2.25 4.20
N ILE A 3 11.56 1.96 3.82
CA ILE A 3 11.08 2.02 2.43
C ILE A 3 10.41 3.39 2.21
N GLY A 4 11.23 4.40 1.89
CA GLY A 4 10.76 5.76 1.57
C GLY A 4 10.85 6.12 0.08
N THR A 5 11.50 5.28 -0.74
CA THR A 5 11.73 5.54 -2.17
C THR A 5 11.55 4.26 -2.99
N ALA A 6 11.26 4.40 -4.28
CA ALA A 6 11.19 3.26 -5.21
C ALA A 6 12.51 2.47 -5.26
N ARG A 7 13.65 3.17 -5.12
CA ARG A 7 14.97 2.54 -5.05
C ARG A 7 15.12 1.66 -3.81
N ASN A 8 14.75 2.16 -2.64
CA ASN A 8 14.82 1.38 -1.39
C ASN A 8 13.86 0.18 -1.44
N ALA A 9 12.67 0.35 -2.03
CA ALA A 9 11.73 -0.74 -2.26
C ALA A 9 12.32 -1.81 -3.18
N GLY A 10 12.91 -1.41 -4.31
CA GLY A 10 13.58 -2.31 -5.25
C GLY A 10 14.71 -3.12 -4.61
N GLU A 11 15.52 -2.45 -3.79
CA GLU A 11 16.61 -3.09 -3.05
C GLU A 11 16.08 -4.07 -2.00
N ALA A 12 15.01 -3.72 -1.27
CA ALA A 12 14.34 -4.62 -0.34
C ALA A 12 13.85 -5.90 -1.04
N LEU A 13 13.21 -5.74 -2.21
CA LEU A 13 12.70 -6.85 -2.99
C LEU A 13 13.83 -7.75 -3.51
N LYS A 14 14.93 -7.16 -3.99
CA LYS A 14 16.11 -7.91 -4.42
C LYS A 14 16.68 -8.77 -3.29
N GLN A 15 16.82 -8.20 -2.09
CA GLN A 15 17.33 -8.94 -0.92
C GLN A 15 16.39 -10.09 -0.55
N ALA A 16 15.08 -9.86 -0.53
CA ALA A 16 14.09 -10.90 -0.26
C ALA A 16 14.13 -12.03 -1.31
N ARG A 17 14.25 -11.68 -2.59
CA ARG A 17 14.38 -12.67 -3.68
C ARG A 17 15.63 -13.54 -3.52
N LEU A 18 16.77 -12.91 -3.22
CA LEU A 18 18.02 -13.63 -3.01
C LEU A 18 17.96 -14.53 -1.77
N ALA A 19 17.33 -14.08 -0.69
CA ALA A 19 17.11 -14.89 0.51
C ALA A 19 16.21 -16.12 0.23
N ALA A 20 15.26 -16.00 -0.70
CA ALA A 20 14.44 -17.12 -1.18
C ALA A 20 15.15 -18.01 -2.22
N ALA A 21 16.43 -17.76 -2.52
CA ALA A 21 17.21 -18.46 -3.55
C ALA A 21 16.56 -18.48 -4.95
N MET A 22 15.74 -17.47 -5.26
CA MET A 22 15.06 -17.35 -6.56
C MET A 22 15.85 -16.46 -7.51
N THR A 23 15.84 -16.77 -8.80
CA THR A 23 16.25 -15.90 -9.89
C THR A 23 15.17 -14.87 -10.21
N GLN A 24 15.53 -13.82 -10.94
CA GLN A 24 14.55 -12.82 -11.41
C GLN A 24 13.50 -13.42 -12.36
N ALA A 25 13.85 -14.45 -13.13
CA ALA A 25 12.92 -15.14 -14.02
C ALA A 25 11.89 -15.94 -13.21
N GLU A 26 12.34 -16.70 -12.21
CA GLU A 26 11.44 -17.49 -11.35
C GLU A 26 10.49 -16.61 -10.54
N LEU A 27 10.97 -15.46 -10.04
CA LEU A 27 10.08 -14.50 -9.37
C LEU A 27 9.04 -13.96 -10.37
N ALA A 28 9.46 -13.58 -11.57
CA ALA A 28 8.59 -13.04 -12.60
C ALA A 28 7.47 -14.02 -13.00
N GLU A 29 7.83 -15.29 -13.20
CA GLU A 29 6.88 -16.36 -13.48
C GLU A 29 5.86 -16.53 -12.35
N ARG A 30 6.33 -16.52 -11.10
CA ARG A 30 5.49 -16.75 -9.92
C ARG A 30 4.51 -15.61 -9.64
N ILE A 31 4.81 -14.38 -10.06
CA ILE A 31 3.90 -13.24 -9.93
C ILE A 31 3.16 -12.89 -11.23
N HIS A 32 3.43 -13.61 -12.33
CA HIS A 32 2.89 -13.41 -13.68
C HIS A 32 3.22 -12.05 -14.30
N VAL A 33 4.51 -11.69 -14.28
CA VAL A 33 5.03 -10.47 -14.93
C VAL A 33 6.17 -10.78 -15.87
N SER A 34 6.62 -9.78 -16.63
CA SER A 34 7.85 -9.91 -17.41
C SER A 34 9.08 -9.89 -16.52
N ARG A 35 10.12 -10.65 -16.89
CA ARG A 35 11.44 -10.55 -16.23
C ARG A 35 12.00 -9.12 -16.24
N LYS A 36 11.73 -8.36 -17.31
CA LYS A 36 12.12 -6.95 -17.41
C LYS A 36 11.50 -6.09 -16.30
N TRP A 37 10.24 -6.34 -15.94
CA TRP A 37 9.61 -5.64 -14.82
C TRP A 37 10.39 -5.86 -13.51
N VAL A 38 10.80 -7.10 -13.22
CA VAL A 38 11.60 -7.42 -12.02
C VAL A 38 12.94 -6.69 -12.04
N ILE A 39 13.62 -6.64 -13.20
CA ILE A 39 14.89 -5.90 -13.36
C ILE A 39 14.68 -4.40 -13.12
N ASP A 40 13.66 -3.80 -13.72
CA ASP A 40 13.39 -2.37 -13.63
C ASP A 40 13.00 -1.98 -12.19
N VAL A 41 12.26 -2.83 -11.47
CA VAL A 41 11.94 -2.64 -10.05
C VAL A 41 13.18 -2.79 -9.17
N GLU A 42 13.94 -3.88 -9.29
CA GLU A 42 15.13 -4.13 -8.45
C GLU A 42 16.26 -3.12 -8.67
N SER A 43 16.31 -2.47 -9.84
CA SER A 43 17.25 -1.39 -10.13
C SER A 43 16.76 -0.01 -9.67
N GLY A 44 15.49 0.11 -9.27
CA GLY A 44 14.86 1.39 -8.95
C GLY A 44 14.60 2.28 -10.17
N ALA A 45 14.74 1.73 -11.40
CA ALA A 45 14.55 2.45 -12.65
C ALA A 45 13.07 2.56 -13.06
N ASN A 46 12.17 1.82 -12.40
CA ASN A 46 10.76 1.85 -12.71
C ASN A 46 10.07 3.11 -12.16
N THR A 47 9.79 4.08 -13.04
CA THR A 47 9.01 5.30 -12.75
C THR A 47 7.52 5.01 -12.51
N SER A 48 7.02 3.88 -12.98
CA SER A 48 5.64 3.40 -12.79
C SER A 48 5.66 2.23 -11.80
N PHE A 49 5.96 2.55 -10.54
CA PHE A 49 5.96 1.55 -9.47
C PHE A 49 4.53 1.09 -9.18
N HIS A 50 4.20 -0.13 -9.59
CA HIS A 50 2.93 -0.78 -9.29
C HIS A 50 2.96 -1.37 -7.88
N PHE A 51 2.42 -0.63 -6.91
CA PHE A 51 2.44 -1.01 -5.49
C PHE A 51 1.75 -2.35 -5.22
N ASP A 52 0.65 -2.64 -5.92
CA ASP A 52 -0.06 -3.91 -5.88
C ASP A 52 0.83 -5.10 -6.28
N MET A 53 1.58 -4.96 -7.37
CA MET A 53 2.51 -5.99 -7.85
C MET A 53 3.68 -6.17 -6.89
N TYR A 54 4.17 -5.08 -6.30
CA TYR A 54 5.21 -5.13 -5.29
C TYR A 54 4.76 -5.89 -4.04
N LEU A 55 3.54 -5.63 -3.54
CA LEU A 55 2.98 -6.38 -2.42
C LEU A 55 2.81 -7.87 -2.73
N LYS A 56 2.34 -8.21 -3.95
CA LYS A 56 2.25 -9.60 -4.41
C LYS A 56 3.62 -10.30 -4.43
N ALA A 57 4.66 -9.59 -4.87
CA ALA A 57 6.02 -10.12 -4.87
C ALA A 57 6.54 -10.38 -3.45
N ILE A 58 6.29 -9.47 -2.51
CA ILE A 58 6.62 -9.67 -1.08
C ILE A 58 5.89 -10.91 -0.54
N GLN A 59 4.59 -11.04 -0.80
CA GLN A 59 3.79 -12.17 -0.31
C GLN A 59 4.30 -13.51 -0.86
N VAL A 60 4.62 -13.58 -2.15
CA VAL A 60 5.16 -14.78 -2.80
C VAL A 60 6.52 -15.19 -2.23
N LEU A 61 7.31 -14.21 -1.79
CA LEU A 61 8.60 -14.43 -1.12
C LEU A 61 8.45 -14.74 0.38
N GLY A 62 7.22 -14.85 0.89
CA GLY A 62 6.94 -15.16 2.31
C GLY A 62 7.10 -13.97 3.26
N GLY A 63 7.20 -12.75 2.72
CA GLY A 63 7.29 -11.52 3.50
C GLY A 63 5.92 -10.91 3.82
N SER A 64 5.93 -9.92 4.70
CA SER A 64 4.79 -9.07 5.03
C SER A 64 5.21 -7.61 5.14
N MET A 65 4.33 -6.68 4.79
CA MET A 65 4.55 -5.25 5.03
C MET A 65 3.73 -4.79 6.24
N THR A 66 4.39 -4.11 7.18
CA THR A 66 3.73 -3.46 8.32
C THR A 66 3.82 -1.96 8.13
N ILE A 67 2.67 -1.28 8.24
CA ILE A 67 2.60 0.18 8.22
C ILE A 67 2.50 0.64 9.67
N GLY A 68 3.58 1.23 10.18
CA GLY A 68 3.60 1.89 11.48
C GLY A 68 3.30 3.37 11.33
N GLY A 69 2.37 3.90 12.13
CA GLY A 69 2.27 5.34 12.37
C GLY A 69 3.22 5.72 13.51
N ALA A 70 3.64 6.99 13.57
CA ALA A 70 4.16 7.53 14.80
C ALA A 70 3.02 7.46 15.83
N SER A 71 3.00 6.43 16.67
CA SER A 71 2.27 6.52 17.91
C SER A 71 2.96 7.64 18.67
N GLU A 72 2.34 8.82 18.70
CA GLU A 72 2.60 9.77 19.77
C GLU A 72 2.59 8.96 21.06
N SER A 73 3.76 8.90 21.68
CA SER A 73 4.00 8.26 22.96
C SER A 73 2.80 8.56 23.84
N THR A 74 2.09 7.52 24.25
CA THR A 74 0.98 7.63 25.18
C THR A 74 1.55 7.95 26.56
N ASP A 75 2.10 9.16 26.72
CA ASP A 75 2.34 9.80 28.02
C ASP A 75 1.06 10.50 28.54
N GLY A 76 -0.09 10.09 27.99
CA GLY A 76 -1.43 10.59 28.30
C GLY A 76 -2.22 9.72 29.29
N GLN A 77 -1.66 8.63 29.83
CA GLN A 77 -2.38 7.70 30.73
C GLN A 77 -2.71 8.29 32.13
N ARG A 78 -2.68 9.62 32.31
CA ARG A 78 -3.14 10.30 33.53
C ARG A 78 -4.25 11.31 33.33
N ARG A 79 -4.72 11.58 32.11
CA ARG A 79 -5.84 12.51 31.91
C ARG A 79 -6.72 12.04 30.76
N SER A 80 -7.92 11.57 31.13
CA SER A 80 -9.20 11.77 30.45
C SER A 80 -9.99 10.47 30.31
N ALA A 81 -10.72 10.15 31.37
CA ALA A 81 -12.08 9.63 31.21
C ALA A 81 -12.96 10.80 30.70
N ALA A 82 -12.96 11.04 29.39
CA ALA A 82 -13.93 11.85 28.63
C ALA A 82 -13.36 12.14 27.23
N GLY A 83 -13.86 11.50 26.17
CA GLY A 83 -13.61 12.00 24.80
C GLY A 83 -13.52 10.99 23.65
N ASP A 84 -13.81 9.70 23.84
CA ASP A 84 -13.70 8.72 22.74
C ASP A 84 -14.86 8.76 21.72
N ASP A 85 -15.98 9.43 22.01
CA ASP A 85 -17.17 9.42 21.16
C ASP A 85 -17.05 10.29 19.88
N ASP A 86 -16.17 11.30 19.85
CA ASP A 86 -16.08 12.28 18.75
C ASP A 86 -15.28 11.79 17.53
N ARG A 87 -14.35 10.83 17.72
CA ARG A 87 -13.50 10.33 16.61
C ARG A 87 -14.27 9.40 15.66
N ASP A 88 -15.12 8.54 16.20
CA ASP A 88 -15.93 7.62 15.41
C ASP A 88 -17.00 8.35 14.59
N ALA A 89 -17.55 9.45 15.14
CA ALA A 89 -18.48 10.32 14.44
C ALA A 89 -17.83 11.00 13.22
N ALA A 90 -16.57 11.45 13.34
CA ALA A 90 -15.85 12.09 12.25
C ALA A 90 -15.54 11.13 11.09
N ILE A 91 -15.20 9.88 11.40
CA ILE A 91 -14.94 8.84 10.39
C ILE A 91 -16.25 8.46 9.67
N ALA A 92 -17.35 8.30 10.41
CA ALA A 92 -18.67 8.00 9.84
C ALA A 92 -19.18 9.12 8.91
N ASP A 93 -19.02 10.39 9.30
CA ASP A 93 -19.42 11.55 8.48
C ASP A 93 -18.59 11.66 7.19
N TYR A 94 -17.31 11.30 7.24
CA TYR A 94 -16.47 11.23 6.04
C TYR A 94 -17.00 10.20 5.02
N PHE A 95 -17.29 8.98 5.46
CA PHE A 95 -17.80 7.92 4.58
C PHE A 95 -19.20 8.24 4.04
N ASN A 96 -20.05 8.87 4.84
CA ASN A 96 -21.39 9.24 4.41
C ASN A 96 -21.35 10.34 3.33
N ARG A 97 -20.44 11.32 3.46
CA ARG A 97 -20.22 12.35 2.44
C ARG A 97 -19.67 11.77 1.13
N LEU A 98 -18.79 10.78 1.19
CA LEU A 98 -18.30 10.07 0.00
C LEU A 98 -19.41 9.32 -0.73
N ARG A 99 -20.22 8.56 0.01
CA ARG A 99 -21.36 7.82 -0.56
C ARG A 99 -22.35 8.76 -1.25
N ASN A 100 -22.65 9.90 -0.64
CA ASN A 100 -23.55 10.91 -1.21
C ASN A 100 -22.94 11.68 -2.40
N ARG A 101 -21.62 11.69 -2.54
CA ARG A 101 -20.92 12.32 -3.68
C ARG A 101 -21.00 11.46 -4.93
N GLU A 102 -20.82 10.14 -4.80
CA GLU A 102 -20.91 9.19 -5.91
C GLU A 102 -22.33 9.11 -6.50
N SER A 103 -23.37 9.18 -5.66
CA SER A 103 -24.77 9.27 -6.13
C SER A 103 -25.08 10.51 -6.98
N ARG A 104 -24.32 11.60 -6.82
CA ARG A 104 -24.50 12.82 -7.65
C ARG A 104 -23.83 12.74 -9.02
N TYR A 105 -22.90 11.82 -9.24
CA TYR A 105 -22.30 11.62 -10.56
C TYR A 105 -23.20 10.76 -11.46
N GLU A 106 -23.94 9.79 -10.90
CA GLU A 106 -24.89 8.98 -11.69
C GLU A 106 -26.15 9.75 -12.09
N SER A 107 -26.62 10.72 -11.29
CA SER A 107 -27.78 11.55 -11.65
C SER A 107 -27.49 12.56 -12.77
N VAL A 108 -26.23 12.90 -13.03
CA VAL A 108 -25.83 13.89 -14.05
C VAL A 108 -25.56 13.22 -15.41
N LEU A 109 -25.20 11.93 -15.44
CA LEU A 109 -24.93 11.18 -16.69
C LEU A 109 -26.11 10.34 -17.20
N GLY A 110 -27.20 10.19 -16.43
CA GLY A 110 -28.41 9.46 -16.83
C GLY A 110 -29.39 10.22 -17.74
N GLY A 111 -29.02 11.41 -18.23
CA GLY A 111 -29.88 12.32 -18.98
C GLY A 111 -29.42 12.61 -20.40
N VAL A 112 -28.99 11.61 -21.17
CA VAL A 112 -28.84 11.75 -22.63
C VAL A 112 -29.60 10.62 -23.30
N ARG A 113 -30.80 10.94 -23.79
CA ARG A 113 -31.47 10.18 -24.85
C ARG A 113 -31.17 10.84 -26.19
#